data_AF-A0A1G1NE77-F1
#
_entry.id   AF-A0A1G1NE77-F1
#
_cell.length_a   1.000
_cell.length_b   1.000
_cell.length_c   1.000
_cell.angle_alpha   90.00
_cell.angle_beta   90.00
_cell.angle_gamma   90.00
#
_symmetry.space_group_name_H-M   'P 1'
#
loop_
_entity.id
_entity.type
_entity.pdbx_description
1 polymer ?
#
loop_
_entity_poly.entity_id
_entity_poly.type
_entity_poly.pdbx_seq_one_letter_code
_entity_poly.pdbx_strand_id
1 'polypeptide(L)'
;MPKIVFDIETVGQDFDLLDEASKEYFLKFAETEEKIEEAKASLNFYPLTAQVVAIGMLEVESEQGIVYFQNGSPQKEKFVEGSITYISGSEKEILNHFWTQLNRYEQFVTFNGRVFDCPFVMIRSAIQKIRAVKNLVPYRYDYKQHVDLADQLSFYDALRRKFGLHMWCQAFGIQSPKQEGITGLQVKDFFQQGKYHDIARYCMRDIIATKELYLYWEKYIRF
;
A
#
# COMPACT_ATOMS: atom_id res chain seq x y z
N MET A 1 -3.79 9.79 21.21
CA MET A 1 -3.30 10.36 19.96
C MET A 1 -3.97 9.57 18.85
N PRO A 2 -4.72 10.21 17.94
CA PRO A 2 -5.42 9.48 16.90
C PRO A 2 -4.41 8.75 16.00
N LYS A 3 -4.67 7.49 15.70
CA LYS A 3 -3.80 6.63 14.90
C LYS A 3 -4.51 6.24 13.61
N ILE A 4 -3.73 6.18 12.54
CA ILE A 4 -4.25 5.76 11.23
C ILE A 4 -3.44 4.57 10.71
N VAL A 5 -4.14 3.57 10.20
CA VAL A 5 -3.55 2.48 9.41
C VAL A 5 -3.76 2.81 7.94
N PHE A 6 -2.74 2.63 7.10
CA PHE A 6 -2.89 2.80 5.66
C PHE A 6 -2.09 1.77 4.89
N ASP A 7 -2.49 1.58 3.64
CA ASP A 7 -1.86 0.69 2.65
C ASP A 7 -2.13 1.26 1.24
N ILE A 8 -1.34 0.85 0.25
CA ILE A 8 -1.49 1.29 -1.14
C ILE A 8 -1.57 0.13 -2.13
N GLU A 9 -2.25 0.37 -3.24
CA GLU A 9 -2.21 -0.49 -4.41
C GLU A 9 -1.55 0.23 -5.58
N THR A 10 -0.70 -0.49 -6.30
CA THR A 10 0.11 0.07 -7.40
C THR A 10 -0.05 -0.74 -8.67
N VAL A 11 0.05 -0.04 -9.81
CA VAL A 11 0.04 -0.66 -11.13
C VAL A 11 1.24 -0.17 -11.92
N GLY A 12 2.07 -1.10 -12.37
CA GLY A 12 3.17 -0.85 -13.29
C GLY A 12 2.68 -0.41 -14.66
N GLN A 13 3.40 0.52 -15.26
CA GLN A 13 3.18 0.91 -16.65
C GLN A 13 3.48 -0.26 -17.59
N ASP A 14 3.04 -0.11 -18.84
CA ASP A 14 3.39 -1.07 -19.88
C ASP A 14 4.91 -1.02 -20.13
N PHE A 15 5.54 -2.19 -20.11
CA PHE A 15 6.98 -2.33 -20.33
C PHE A 15 7.39 -1.81 -21.71
N ASP A 16 6.52 -1.99 -22.71
CA ASP A 16 6.83 -1.60 -24.09
C ASP A 16 6.86 -0.08 -24.28
N LEU A 17 6.25 0.67 -23.37
CA LEU A 17 6.26 2.13 -23.33
C LEU A 17 7.51 2.73 -22.66
N LEU A 18 8.37 1.90 -22.05
CA LEU A 18 9.65 2.35 -21.52
C LEU A 18 10.60 2.76 -22.65
N ASP A 19 11.54 3.66 -22.34
CA ASP A 19 12.67 3.92 -23.24
C ASP A 19 13.65 2.72 -23.25
N GLU A 20 14.47 2.63 -24.30
CA GLU A 20 15.37 1.49 -24.51
C GLU A 20 16.40 1.31 -23.39
N ALA A 21 16.90 2.38 -22.79
CA ALA A 21 17.85 2.28 -21.69
C ALA A 21 17.19 1.72 -20.42
N SER A 22 15.95 2.13 -20.14
CA SER A 22 15.15 1.55 -19.05
C SER A 22 14.83 0.08 -19.30
N LYS A 23 14.46 -0.32 -20.53
CA LYS A 23 14.23 -1.72 -20.89
C LYS A 23 15.48 -2.57 -20.67
N GLU A 24 16.64 -2.11 -21.16
CA GLU A 24 17.92 -2.79 -20.97
C GLU A 24 18.26 -2.95 -19.47
N TYR A 25 18.00 -1.92 -18.67
CA TYR A 25 18.24 -1.97 -17.22
C TYR A 25 17.44 -3.08 -16.53
N PHE A 26 16.13 -3.19 -16.80
CA PHE A 26 15.28 -4.21 -16.19
C PHE A 26 15.56 -5.62 -16.72
N LEU A 27 15.99 -5.75 -17.98
CA LEU A 27 16.28 -7.06 -18.60
C LEU A 27 17.73 -7.52 -18.42
N LYS A 28 18.60 -6.72 -17.77
CA LYS A 28 20.05 -6.96 -17.67
C LYS A 28 20.44 -8.37 -17.21
N PHE A 29 19.64 -8.99 -16.35
CA PHE A 29 19.88 -10.35 -15.83
C PHE A 29 18.78 -11.35 -16.21
N ALA A 30 17.89 -10.96 -17.12
CA ALA A 30 16.76 -11.75 -17.57
C ALA A 30 17.15 -12.59 -18.80
N GLU A 31 17.85 -13.70 -18.56
CA GLU A 31 18.41 -14.55 -19.62
C GLU A 31 17.41 -15.57 -20.21
N THR A 32 16.23 -15.69 -19.62
CA THR A 32 15.19 -16.67 -19.99
C THR A 32 13.85 -15.97 -20.13
N GLU A 33 12.94 -16.50 -20.94
CA GLU A 33 11.57 -15.98 -21.09
C GLU A 33 10.86 -15.79 -19.74
N GLU A 34 10.99 -16.74 -18.81
CA GLU A 34 10.42 -16.65 -17.46
C GLU A 34 10.92 -15.40 -16.70
N LYS A 35 12.25 -15.25 -16.57
CA LYS A 35 12.87 -14.06 -15.94
C LYS A 35 12.52 -12.74 -16.66
N ILE A 36 12.31 -12.77 -17.98
CA ILE A 36 11.87 -11.58 -18.73
C ILE A 36 10.47 -11.19 -18.29
N GLU A 37 9.54 -12.14 -18.19
CA GLU A 37 8.18 -11.89 -17.73
C GLU A 37 8.14 -11.48 -16.25
N GLU A 38 8.98 -12.06 -15.39
CA GLU A 38 9.15 -11.60 -14.01
C GLU A 38 9.64 -10.16 -13.92
N ALA A 39 10.63 -9.78 -14.73
CA ALA A 39 11.15 -8.42 -14.79
C ALA A 39 10.05 -7.42 -15.21
N LYS A 40 9.27 -7.76 -16.25
CA LYS A 40 8.12 -6.96 -16.70
C LYS A 40 7.02 -6.87 -15.63
N ALA A 41 6.73 -7.97 -14.95
CA ALA A 41 5.73 -8.01 -13.88
C ALA A 41 6.16 -7.15 -12.68
N SER A 42 7.46 -7.12 -12.38
CA SER A 42 8.02 -6.40 -11.22
C SER A 42 7.89 -4.87 -11.27
N LEU A 43 7.54 -4.30 -12.43
CA LEU A 43 7.42 -2.85 -12.61
C LEU A 43 6.42 -2.20 -11.64
N ASN A 44 5.43 -2.94 -11.14
CA ASN A 44 4.47 -2.47 -10.13
C ASN A 44 5.14 -2.16 -8.78
N PHE A 45 6.30 -2.75 -8.48
CA PHE A 45 6.99 -2.56 -7.20
C PHE A 45 7.82 -1.28 -7.12
N TYR A 46 8.02 -0.57 -8.23
CA TYR A 46 8.89 0.61 -8.26
C TYR A 46 8.11 1.91 -8.56
N PRO A 47 8.27 2.97 -7.75
CA PRO A 47 7.54 4.22 -7.95
C PRO A 47 7.93 4.97 -9.23
N LEU A 48 9.05 4.62 -9.85
CA LEU A 48 9.51 5.20 -11.11
C LEU A 48 8.77 4.62 -12.32
N THR A 49 8.26 3.39 -12.19
CA THR A 49 7.64 2.65 -13.29
C THR A 49 6.18 2.31 -13.04
N ALA A 50 5.64 2.72 -11.90
CA ALA A 50 4.26 2.45 -11.51
C ALA A 50 3.57 3.70 -10.97
N GLN A 51 2.25 3.61 -10.88
CA GLN A 51 1.38 4.63 -10.30
C GLN A 51 0.61 4.06 -9.12
N VAL A 52 0.19 4.94 -8.21
CA VAL A 52 -0.76 4.59 -7.15
C VAL A 52 -2.17 4.54 -7.73
N VAL A 53 -2.83 3.40 -7.58
CA VAL A 53 -4.22 3.18 -8.04
C VAL A 53 -5.24 3.14 -6.91
N ALA A 54 -4.81 2.85 -5.68
CA ALA A 54 -5.61 3.03 -4.48
C ALA A 54 -4.74 3.39 -3.27
N ILE A 55 -5.30 4.18 -2.36
CA ILE A 55 -4.79 4.38 -0.99
C ILE A 55 -5.97 4.26 -0.05
N GLY A 56 -5.93 3.27 0.84
CA GLY A 56 -6.89 3.15 1.93
C GLY A 56 -6.32 3.72 3.22
N MET A 57 -7.19 4.22 4.09
CA MET A 57 -6.84 4.72 5.42
C MET A 57 -7.95 4.33 6.41
N LEU A 58 -7.60 3.82 7.58
CA LEU A 58 -8.53 3.43 8.64
C LEU A 58 -8.09 4.00 9.98
N GLU A 59 -8.96 4.77 10.63
CA GLU A 59 -8.71 5.27 11.97
C GLU A 59 -8.91 4.16 13.00
N VAL A 60 -7.90 3.94 13.87
CA VAL A 60 -7.89 2.80 14.79
C VAL A 60 -9.00 2.91 15.84
N GLU A 61 -9.24 4.12 16.36
CA GLU A 61 -10.18 4.34 17.46
C GLU A 61 -11.65 4.39 17.01
N SER A 62 -11.94 5.00 15.85
CA SER A 62 -13.31 5.23 15.38
C SER A 62 -13.79 4.18 14.36
N GLU A 63 -12.87 3.40 13.81
CA GLU A 63 -13.08 2.46 12.70
C GLU A 63 -13.73 3.10 11.46
N GLN A 64 -13.61 4.44 11.34
CA GLN A 64 -13.97 5.16 10.13
C GLN A 64 -12.85 5.00 9.11
N GLY A 65 -13.22 4.52 7.93
CA GLY A 65 -12.28 4.29 6.85
C GLY A 65 -12.56 5.15 5.63
N ILE A 66 -11.52 5.41 4.86
CA ILE A 66 -11.62 6.06 3.56
C ILE A 66 -10.68 5.38 2.56
N VAL A 67 -11.15 5.17 1.34
CA VAL A 67 -10.33 4.70 0.22
C VAL A 67 -10.42 5.69 -0.92
N TYR A 68 -9.26 6.18 -1.33
CA TYR A 68 -9.09 6.98 -2.54
C TYR A 68 -8.59 6.08 -3.66
N PHE A 69 -9.27 6.02 -4.79
CA PHE A 69 -8.93 5.06 -5.85
C PHE A 69 -9.11 5.63 -7.26
N GLN A 70 -8.42 5.08 -8.25
CA GLN A 70 -8.62 5.44 -9.65
C GLN A 70 -9.78 4.67 -10.24
N ASN A 71 -10.61 5.32 -11.08
CA ASN A 71 -11.76 4.68 -11.74
C ASN A 71 -11.72 4.75 -13.28
N GLY A 72 -10.55 5.06 -13.87
CA GLY A 72 -10.37 5.12 -15.32
C GLY A 72 -11.24 6.16 -16.05
N SER A 73 -11.90 7.07 -15.31
CA SER A 73 -12.88 8.01 -15.85
C SER A 73 -12.67 9.43 -15.30
N PRO A 74 -12.95 10.49 -16.09
CA PRO A 74 -12.97 11.85 -15.56
C PRO A 74 -14.13 12.08 -14.57
N GLN A 75 -15.20 11.28 -14.65
CA GLN A 75 -16.35 11.41 -13.74
C GLN A 75 -16.00 10.86 -12.36
N LYS A 76 -16.13 11.71 -11.35
CA LYS A 76 -15.90 11.34 -9.95
C LYS A 76 -17.03 10.48 -9.42
N GLU A 77 -16.67 9.52 -8.60
CA GLU A 77 -17.57 8.62 -7.90
C GLU A 77 -17.31 8.73 -6.41
N LYS A 78 -18.39 8.65 -5.62
CA LYS A 78 -18.32 8.53 -4.17
C LYS A 78 -19.44 7.60 -3.69
N PHE A 79 -19.08 6.60 -2.90
CA PHE A 79 -20.03 5.69 -2.27
C PHE A 79 -19.57 5.30 -0.86
N VAL A 80 -20.45 4.66 -0.10
CA VAL A 80 -20.21 4.25 1.28
C VAL A 80 -20.63 2.79 1.45
N GLU A 81 -19.77 1.99 2.09
CA GLU A 81 -20.08 0.61 2.50
C GLU A 81 -19.73 0.47 3.99
N GLY A 82 -20.74 0.31 4.84
CA GLY A 82 -20.53 0.31 6.30
C GLY A 82 -19.95 1.64 6.80
N SER A 83 -18.82 1.58 7.51
CA SER A 83 -18.06 2.76 7.99
C SER A 83 -17.01 3.26 7.01
N ILE A 84 -16.97 2.72 5.79
CA ILE A 84 -15.92 3.01 4.80
C ILE A 84 -16.47 3.87 3.68
N THR A 85 -15.84 5.02 3.45
CA THR A 85 -16.14 5.91 2.31
C THR A 85 -15.16 5.65 1.18
N TYR A 86 -15.66 5.48 -0.04
CA TYR A 86 -14.85 5.30 -1.24
C TYR A 86 -14.99 6.53 -2.13
N ILE A 87 -13.87 7.09 -2.59
CA ILE A 87 -13.84 8.29 -3.43
C ILE A 87 -12.88 8.09 -4.60
N SER A 88 -13.39 8.26 -5.83
CA SER A 88 -12.54 8.12 -7.00
C SER A 88 -11.77 9.42 -7.32
N GLY A 89 -10.59 9.27 -7.92
CA GLY A 89 -9.71 10.37 -8.26
C GLY A 89 -8.62 9.96 -9.25
N SER A 90 -7.97 10.94 -9.88
CA SER A 90 -6.66 10.73 -10.50
C SER A 90 -5.60 10.48 -9.42
N GLU A 91 -4.46 9.88 -9.79
CA GLU A 91 -3.32 9.69 -8.86
C GLU A 91 -2.99 11.00 -8.11
N LYS A 92 -2.98 12.13 -8.81
CA LYS A 92 -2.70 13.44 -8.21
C LYS A 92 -3.71 13.85 -7.14
N GLU A 93 -4.99 13.62 -7.36
CA GLU A 93 -6.04 13.93 -6.37
C GLU A 93 -5.98 12.97 -5.19
N ILE A 94 -5.78 11.67 -5.45
CA ILE A 94 -5.60 10.62 -4.44
C ILE A 94 -4.46 11.01 -3.47
N LEU A 95 -3.29 11.36 -4.01
CA LEU A 95 -2.13 11.75 -3.21
C LEU A 95 -2.37 13.04 -2.41
N ASN A 96 -3.02 14.05 -2.99
CA ASN A 96 -3.37 15.29 -2.26
C ASN A 96 -4.33 15.00 -1.10
N HIS A 97 -5.34 14.16 -1.32
CA HIS A 97 -6.27 13.78 -0.28
C HIS A 97 -5.58 12.96 0.82
N PHE A 98 -4.72 12.01 0.45
CA PHE A 98 -3.91 11.26 1.41
C PHE A 98 -3.11 12.18 2.33
N TRP A 99 -2.34 13.14 1.79
CA TRP A 99 -1.56 14.06 2.62
C TRP A 99 -2.42 14.95 3.50
N THR A 100 -3.58 15.39 2.99
CA THR A 100 -4.54 16.19 3.76
C THR A 100 -5.08 15.40 4.96
N GLN A 101 -5.45 14.13 4.76
CA GLN A 101 -5.92 13.28 5.86
C GLN A 101 -4.80 12.95 6.83
N LEU A 102 -3.64 12.50 6.33
CA LEU A 102 -2.53 12.06 7.17
C LEU A 102 -2.01 13.15 8.11
N ASN A 103 -2.12 14.43 7.72
CA ASN A 103 -1.69 15.56 8.54
C ASN A 103 -2.45 15.67 9.88
N ARG A 104 -3.60 15.02 10.01
CA ARG A 104 -4.45 15.02 11.21
C ARG A 104 -3.99 14.01 12.28
N TYR A 105 -3.15 13.06 11.89
CA TYR A 105 -2.72 11.95 12.74
C TYR A 105 -1.28 12.16 13.16
N GLU A 106 -0.91 11.82 14.39
CA GLU A 106 0.49 11.92 14.84
C GLU A 106 1.26 10.63 14.52
N GLN A 107 0.60 9.48 14.72
CA GLN A 107 1.12 8.15 14.47
C GLN A 107 0.39 7.48 13.30
N PHE A 108 1.15 6.79 12.45
CA PHE A 108 0.60 5.92 11.41
C PHE A 108 1.18 4.52 11.48
N VAL A 109 0.40 3.55 11.00
CA VAL A 109 0.69 2.13 11.05
C VAL A 109 0.61 1.56 9.64
N THR A 110 1.57 0.71 9.28
CA THR A 110 1.56 -0.04 8.01
C THR A 110 2.08 -1.47 8.25
N PHE A 111 1.92 -2.34 7.27
CA PHE A 111 2.61 -3.63 7.25
C PHE A 111 3.68 -3.62 6.15
N ASN A 112 4.97 -3.62 6.52
CA ASN A 112 6.09 -3.57 5.59
C ASN A 112 6.14 -2.29 4.72
N GLY A 113 5.42 -1.25 5.11
CA GLY A 113 5.32 -0.03 4.31
C GLY A 113 6.58 0.84 4.31
N ARG A 114 7.52 0.66 5.26
CA ARG A 114 8.79 1.38 5.26
C ARG A 114 9.63 1.10 4.02
N VAL A 115 9.53 -0.12 3.49
CA VAL A 115 10.29 -0.56 2.30
C VAL A 115 9.46 -0.52 1.02
N PHE A 116 8.18 -0.15 1.11
CA PHE A 116 7.27 -0.11 -0.02
C PHE A 116 6.38 1.14 0.01
N ASP A 117 5.24 1.11 0.68
CA ASP A 117 4.19 2.14 0.66
C ASP A 117 4.70 3.56 0.89
N CYS A 118 5.50 3.74 1.95
CA CYS A 118 5.98 5.02 2.43
C CYS A 118 6.90 5.72 1.42
N PRO A 119 8.04 5.12 0.99
CA PRO A 119 8.87 5.73 -0.04
C PRO A 119 8.14 5.85 -1.37
N PHE A 120 7.25 4.91 -1.71
CA PHE A 120 6.49 4.93 -2.96
C PHE A 120 5.59 6.16 -3.03
N VAL A 121 4.75 6.39 -2.02
CA VAL A 121 3.87 7.57 -1.94
C VAL A 121 4.68 8.87 -1.93
N MET A 122 5.80 8.93 -1.21
CA MET A 122 6.65 10.13 -1.20
C MET A 122 7.23 10.45 -2.58
N ILE A 123 7.74 9.46 -3.30
CA ILE A 123 8.31 9.65 -4.64
C ILE A 123 7.22 9.98 -5.66
N ARG A 124 6.09 9.26 -5.66
CA ARG A 124 4.96 9.55 -6.56
C ARG A 124 4.38 10.93 -6.32
N SER A 125 4.33 11.38 -5.07
CA SER A 125 3.94 12.76 -4.72
C SER A 125 4.89 13.78 -5.35
N ALA A 126 6.22 13.55 -5.26
CA ALA A 126 7.19 14.44 -5.89
C ALA A 126 7.04 14.48 -7.42
N ILE A 127 6.84 13.32 -8.07
CA ILE A 127 6.56 13.23 -9.52
C ILE A 127 5.32 14.04 -9.90
N GLN A 128 4.25 13.95 -9.08
CA GLN A 128 3.01 14.70 -9.26
C GLN A 128 3.07 16.17 -8.79
N LYS A 129 4.26 16.64 -8.37
CA LYS A 129 4.52 18.00 -7.87
C LYS A 129 3.69 18.34 -6.62
N ILE A 130 3.49 17.35 -5.74
CA ILE A 130 2.80 17.47 -4.45
C ILE A 130 3.86 17.40 -3.34
N ARG A 131 3.82 18.37 -2.42
CA ARG A 131 4.72 18.40 -1.27
C ARG A 131 4.22 17.45 -0.18
N ALA A 132 5.04 16.48 0.21
CA ALA A 132 4.80 15.67 1.40
C ALA A 132 4.76 16.55 2.65
N VAL A 133 3.72 16.40 3.47
CA VAL A 133 3.54 17.16 4.72
C VAL A 133 4.25 16.51 5.91
N LYS A 134 4.65 15.23 5.76
CA LYS A 134 5.32 14.44 6.81
C LYS A 134 6.35 13.50 6.18
N ASN A 135 7.44 13.23 6.90
CA ASN A 135 8.35 12.15 6.56
C ASN A 135 7.70 10.79 6.91
N LEU A 136 7.44 9.96 5.90
CA LEU A 136 6.86 8.61 6.12
C LEU A 136 7.91 7.55 6.44
N VAL A 137 9.19 7.88 6.31
CA VAL A 137 10.32 7.02 6.66
C VAL A 137 11.14 7.68 7.79
N PRO A 138 10.54 7.91 8.98
CA PRO A 138 11.28 8.45 10.11
C PRO A 138 12.30 7.43 10.63
N TYR A 139 13.05 7.79 11.67
CA TYR A 139 14.05 6.92 12.26
C TYR A 139 13.48 5.52 12.54
N ARG A 140 14.09 4.49 11.94
CA ARG A 140 13.51 3.14 11.82
C ARG A 140 13.12 2.53 13.17
N TYR A 141 13.96 2.73 14.19
CA TYR A 141 13.79 2.14 15.52
C TYR A 141 12.87 2.95 16.44
N ASP A 142 12.34 4.09 15.99
CA ASP A 142 11.34 4.85 16.75
C ASP A 142 9.93 4.62 16.18
N TYR A 143 9.13 3.88 16.95
CA TYR A 143 7.76 3.53 16.58
C TYR A 143 6.75 4.65 16.89
N LYS A 144 7.16 5.77 17.54
CA LYS A 144 6.23 6.82 17.97
C LYS A 144 5.48 7.44 16.80
N GLN A 145 6.16 7.67 15.68
CA GLN A 145 5.54 8.25 14.48
C GLN A 145 5.09 7.18 13.48
N HIS A 146 5.91 6.15 13.23
CA HIS A 146 5.61 5.08 12.28
C HIS A 146 5.75 3.72 12.94
N VAL A 147 4.64 3.01 13.09
CA VAL A 147 4.63 1.60 13.46
C VAL A 147 4.58 0.76 12.19
N ASP A 148 5.73 0.35 11.67
CA ASP A 148 5.79 -0.70 10.64
C ASP A 148 5.73 -2.07 11.31
N LEU A 149 4.61 -2.78 11.17
CA LEU A 149 4.41 -4.08 11.83
C LEU A 149 5.38 -5.15 11.37
N ALA A 150 5.91 -5.09 10.14
CA ALA A 150 6.92 -6.05 9.70
C ALA A 150 8.24 -5.84 10.44
N ASP A 151 8.64 -4.59 10.69
CA ASP A 151 9.79 -4.27 11.53
C ASP A 151 9.53 -4.66 12.99
N GLN A 152 8.37 -4.29 13.53
CA GLN A 152 8.03 -4.56 14.93
C GLN A 152 7.98 -6.06 15.24
N LEU A 153 7.27 -6.84 14.42
CA LEU A 153 7.11 -8.28 14.65
C LEU A 153 8.36 -9.07 14.34
N SER A 154 9.24 -8.56 13.47
CA SER A 154 10.56 -9.16 13.22
C SER A 154 11.63 -8.72 14.20
N PHE A 155 11.30 -7.85 15.16
CA PHE A 155 12.25 -7.21 16.08
C PHE A 155 13.43 -6.61 15.31
N TYR A 156 13.12 -5.88 14.24
CA TYR A 156 14.10 -5.24 13.36
C TYR A 156 15.14 -6.23 12.81
N ASP A 157 14.64 -7.27 12.14
CA ASP A 157 15.46 -8.31 11.51
C ASP A 157 16.14 -9.31 12.49
N ALA A 158 15.78 -9.30 13.79
CA ALA A 158 16.24 -10.32 14.73
C ALA A 158 15.53 -11.67 14.55
N LEU A 159 14.32 -11.69 13.98
CA LEU A 159 13.70 -12.93 13.50
C LEU A 159 14.40 -13.42 12.22
N ARG A 160 14.70 -14.73 12.18
CA ARG A 160 15.44 -15.39 11.08
C ARG A 160 14.85 -15.14 9.68
N ARG A 161 13.52 -15.02 9.58
CA ARG A 161 12.80 -14.87 8.32
C ARG A 161 11.69 -13.86 8.46
N LYS A 162 11.51 -13.03 7.42
CA LYS A 162 10.33 -12.18 7.25
C LYS A 162 9.17 -12.98 6.68
N PHE A 163 7.99 -12.71 7.21
CA PHE A 163 6.74 -13.33 6.77
C PHE A 163 5.77 -12.24 6.31
N GLY A 164 4.96 -12.55 5.30
CA GLY A 164 3.93 -11.64 4.81
C GLY A 164 2.71 -11.60 5.73
N LEU A 165 1.86 -10.59 5.55
CA LEU A 165 0.67 -10.32 6.36
C LEU A 165 -0.20 -11.56 6.58
N HIS A 166 -0.47 -12.32 5.51
CA HIS A 166 -1.26 -13.56 5.58
C HIS A 166 -0.78 -14.53 6.66
N MET A 167 0.52 -14.77 6.77
CA MET A 167 1.05 -15.76 7.71
C MET A 167 0.92 -15.30 9.16
N TRP A 168 1.08 -13.99 9.40
CA TRP A 168 0.81 -13.39 10.69
C TRP A 168 -0.67 -13.47 11.05
N CYS A 169 -1.56 -13.14 10.11
CA CYS A 169 -3.00 -13.24 10.32
C CYS A 169 -3.41 -14.67 10.70
N GLN A 170 -2.92 -15.69 9.98
CA GLN A 170 -3.19 -17.09 10.30
C GLN A 170 -2.69 -17.46 11.71
N ALA A 171 -1.47 -17.04 12.09
CA ALA A 171 -0.89 -17.34 13.39
C ALA A 171 -1.66 -16.69 14.56
N PHE A 172 -2.19 -15.48 14.36
CA PHE A 172 -2.96 -14.74 15.38
C PHE A 172 -4.48 -14.96 15.31
N GLY A 173 -4.97 -15.85 14.41
CA GLY A 173 -6.40 -16.12 14.25
C GLY A 173 -7.20 -14.94 13.66
N ILE A 174 -6.54 -14.07 12.88
CA ILE A 174 -7.15 -12.93 12.20
C ILE A 174 -7.60 -13.38 10.79
N GLN A 175 -8.78 -12.96 10.36
CA GLN A 175 -9.26 -13.18 9.00
C GLN A 175 -8.27 -12.58 8.00
N SER A 176 -7.80 -13.40 7.05
CA SER A 176 -6.81 -12.93 6.08
C SER A 176 -7.48 -12.41 4.81
N PRO A 177 -7.01 -11.29 4.25
CA PRO A 177 -7.54 -10.73 3.01
C PRO A 177 -7.41 -11.67 1.79
N LYS A 178 -6.43 -12.58 1.80
CA LYS A 178 -6.23 -13.58 0.75
C LYS A 178 -7.35 -14.63 0.65
N GLN A 179 -8.20 -14.76 1.66
CA GLN A 179 -9.31 -15.73 1.65
C GLN A 179 -10.44 -15.30 0.69
N GLU A 180 -10.45 -14.04 0.25
CA GLU A 180 -11.48 -13.47 -0.64
C GLU A 180 -11.04 -13.38 -2.12
N GLY A 181 -9.95 -14.04 -2.51
CA GLY A 181 -9.63 -14.36 -3.92
C GLY A 181 -8.88 -13.31 -4.74
N ILE A 182 -8.62 -12.12 -4.20
CA ILE A 182 -7.73 -11.11 -4.82
C ILE A 182 -6.37 -11.15 -4.12
N THR A 183 -5.31 -11.13 -4.92
CA THR A 183 -3.92 -11.01 -4.46
C THR A 183 -3.26 -9.81 -5.12
N GLY A 184 -2.23 -9.23 -4.49
CA GLY A 184 -1.47 -8.12 -5.06
C GLY A 184 -0.92 -8.36 -6.48
N LEU A 185 -0.72 -9.62 -6.88
CA LEU A 185 -0.31 -9.99 -8.25
C LEU A 185 -1.40 -9.74 -9.30
N GLN A 186 -2.67 -9.78 -8.89
CA GLN A 186 -3.83 -9.63 -9.78
C GLN A 186 -4.27 -8.16 -9.95
N VAL A 187 -3.69 -7.23 -9.18
CA VAL A 187 -4.10 -5.82 -9.19
C VAL A 187 -3.96 -5.20 -10.58
N LYS A 188 -2.88 -5.51 -11.31
CA LYS A 188 -2.68 -5.05 -12.70
C LYS A 188 -3.80 -5.55 -13.62
N ASP A 189 -4.10 -6.84 -13.57
CA ASP A 189 -5.14 -7.46 -14.41
C ASP A 189 -6.53 -6.90 -14.10
N PHE A 190 -6.84 -6.72 -12.81
CA PHE A 190 -8.10 -6.14 -12.36
C PHE A 190 -8.24 -4.69 -12.83
N PHE A 191 -7.14 -3.93 -12.78
CA PHE A 191 -7.12 -2.54 -13.21
C PHE A 191 -7.38 -2.42 -14.72
N GLN A 192 -6.75 -3.29 -15.52
CA GLN A 192 -6.97 -3.38 -16.96
C GLN A 192 -8.40 -3.80 -17.32
N GLN A 193 -9.02 -4.66 -16.49
CA GLN A 193 -10.41 -5.09 -16.65
C GLN A 193 -11.44 -4.06 -16.13
N GLY A 194 -11.01 -2.91 -15.62
CA GLY A 194 -11.91 -1.90 -15.05
C GLY A 194 -12.51 -2.26 -13.69
N LYS A 195 -11.95 -3.26 -12.99
CA LYS A 195 -12.40 -3.73 -11.67
C LYS A 195 -11.88 -2.86 -10.53
N TYR A 196 -12.07 -1.56 -10.65
CA TYR A 196 -11.50 -0.55 -9.74
C TYR A 196 -12.03 -0.67 -8.31
N HIS A 197 -13.34 -0.95 -8.15
CA HIS A 197 -13.95 -1.14 -6.84
C HIS A 197 -13.40 -2.36 -6.11
N ASP A 198 -13.09 -3.42 -6.84
CA ASP A 198 -12.55 -4.65 -6.26
C ASP A 198 -11.13 -4.42 -5.71
N ILE A 199 -10.32 -3.61 -6.41
CA ILE A 199 -9.00 -3.17 -5.92
C ILE A 199 -9.16 -2.31 -4.66
N ALA A 200 -10.10 -1.34 -4.67
CA ALA A 200 -10.34 -0.46 -3.54
C ALA A 200 -10.80 -1.24 -2.29
N ARG A 201 -11.67 -2.23 -2.45
CA ARG A 201 -12.10 -3.12 -1.36
C ARG A 201 -10.96 -4.03 -0.89
N TYR A 202 -10.14 -4.55 -1.81
CA TYR A 202 -8.96 -5.34 -1.47
C TYR A 202 -7.99 -4.56 -0.57
N CYS A 203 -7.65 -3.32 -0.96
CA CYS A 203 -6.81 -2.43 -0.16
C CYS A 203 -7.37 -2.24 1.27
N MET A 204 -8.69 -2.01 1.40
CA MET A 204 -9.31 -1.86 2.73
C MET A 204 -9.26 -3.15 3.57
N ARG A 205 -9.37 -4.33 2.96
CA ARG A 205 -9.22 -5.61 3.69
C ARG A 205 -7.80 -5.81 4.22
N ASP A 206 -6.77 -5.48 3.44
CA ASP A 206 -5.37 -5.51 3.88
C ASP A 206 -5.17 -4.56 5.08
N ILE A 207 -5.80 -3.38 5.06
CA ILE A 207 -5.78 -2.41 6.15
C ILE A 207 -6.51 -2.90 7.41
N ILE A 208 -7.69 -3.49 7.26
CA ILE A 208 -8.44 -4.07 8.40
C ILE A 208 -7.61 -5.17 9.07
N ALA A 209 -7.02 -6.08 8.29
CA ALA A 209 -6.15 -7.13 8.81
C ALA A 209 -4.89 -6.56 9.49
N THR A 210 -4.31 -5.49 8.93
CA THR A 210 -3.19 -4.76 9.52
C THR A 210 -3.58 -4.10 10.85
N LYS A 211 -4.76 -3.49 10.94
CA LYS A 211 -5.29 -2.91 12.19
C LYS A 211 -5.48 -3.96 13.27
N GLU A 212 -6.07 -5.11 12.94
CA GLU A 212 -6.22 -6.21 13.91
C GLU A 212 -4.87 -6.72 14.40
N LEU A 213 -3.90 -6.87 13.49
CA LEU A 213 -2.53 -7.28 13.86
C LEU A 213 -1.83 -6.23 14.73
N TYR A 214 -2.05 -4.94 14.44
CA TYR A 214 -1.57 -3.83 15.26
C TYR A 214 -2.10 -3.91 16.70
N LEU A 215 -3.38 -4.21 16.89
CA LEU A 215 -3.96 -4.34 18.24
C LEU A 215 -3.29 -5.46 19.05
N TYR A 216 -2.92 -6.59 18.42
CA TYR A 216 -2.15 -7.64 19.08
C TYR A 216 -0.74 -7.16 19.48
N TRP A 217 -0.04 -6.49 18.56
CA TRP A 217 1.28 -5.95 18.86
C TRP A 217 1.22 -4.93 20.00
N GLU A 218 0.28 -3.98 19.95
CA GLU A 218 0.10 -2.94 20.95
C GLU A 218 -0.20 -3.50 22.34
N LYS A 219 -0.98 -4.60 22.41
CA LYS A 219 -1.42 -5.20 23.66
C LYS A 219 -0.43 -6.17 24.27
N TYR A 220 0.27 -6.97 23.47
CA TYR A 220 1.03 -8.13 23.95
C TYR A 220 2.52 -8.08 23.68
N ILE A 221 2.99 -7.21 22.78
CA ILE A 221 4.40 -7.19 22.34
C ILE A 221 5.08 -5.87 22.71
N ARG A 222 4.34 -4.75 22.62
CA ARG A 222 4.87 -3.41 22.89
C ARG A 222 5.29 -3.26 24.36
N PHE A 223 6.54 -2.81 24.57
CA PHE A 223 7.14 -2.49 25.87
C PHE A 223 7.39 -0.98 26.03
#